data_AF-A0AAD3Z9Z4-F1
#
_entry.id   AF-A0AAD3Z9Z4-F1
#
_cell.length_a   1.000
_cell.length_b   1.000
_cell.length_c   1.000
_cell.angle_alpha   90.00
_cell.angle_beta   90.00
_cell.angle_gamma   90.00
#
_symmetry.space_group_name_H-M   'P 1'
#
loop_
_entity.id
_entity.type
_entity.pdbx_description
1 polymer ?
#
loop_
_entity_poly.entity_id
_entity_poly.type
_entity_poly.pdbx_seq_one_letter_code
_entity_poly.pdbx_strand_id
1 'polypeptide(L)'
;MERKIISVSPKRQITIPLKFFRQVGLGKEVECFVQDGCIVIRPLRSDDEQLTVDILRDLVAQGYQGEELVRKFSEARAKVKTAISRVSDDADESSGGKRRGTARSNVLWKE
;
A
#
# COMPACT_ATOMS: atom_id res chain seq x y z
N MET A 1 -6.51 17.28 16.91
CA MET A 1 -6.16 17.05 15.50
C MET A 1 -5.28 18.18 15.03
N GLU A 2 -4.02 17.91 14.69
CA GLU A 2 -3.13 18.92 14.10
C GLU A 2 -3.39 18.96 12.59
N ARG A 3 -3.71 20.14 12.05
CA ARG A 3 -4.02 20.34 10.62
C ARG A 3 -3.02 21.35 10.05
N LYS A 4 -2.47 21.05 8.87
CA LYS A 4 -1.62 21.98 8.12
C LYS A 4 -2.02 21.97 6.65
N ILE A 5 -2.23 23.16 6.09
CA ILE A 5 -2.42 23.33 4.65
C ILE A 5 -1.03 23.36 4.00
N ILE A 6 -0.82 22.59 2.95
CA ILE A 6 0.43 22.51 2.20
C ILE A 6 0.16 22.78 0.71
N SER A 7 1.15 23.32 0.00
CA SER A 7 1.08 23.51 -1.44
C SER A 7 1.40 22.22 -2.18
N VAL A 8 0.84 22.10 -3.38
CA VAL A 8 1.16 21.04 -4.34
C VAL A 8 2.05 21.64 -5.41
N SER A 9 3.19 21.02 -5.69
CA SER A 9 4.07 21.48 -6.76
C SER A 9 3.47 21.21 -8.15
N PRO A 10 3.96 21.86 -9.22
CA PRO A 10 3.52 21.58 -10.59
C PRO A 10 3.72 20.12 -11.01
N LYS A 11 4.72 19.45 -10.42
CA LYS A 11 4.99 18.01 -10.61
C LYS A 11 4.14 17.11 -9.71
N ARG A 12 3.10 17.65 -9.07
CA ARG A 12 2.18 16.94 -8.17
C ARG A 12 2.89 16.37 -6.94
N GLN A 13 3.99 16.98 -6.54
CA GLN A 13 4.72 16.59 -5.33
C GLN A 13 4.23 17.43 -4.16
N ILE A 14 4.13 16.79 -2.99
CA ILE A 14 3.84 17.45 -1.72
C ILE A 14 4.97 17.17 -0.74
N THR A 15 5.31 18.17 0.08
CA THR A 15 6.25 17.98 1.18
C THR A 15 5.46 17.66 2.45
N ILE A 16 5.66 16.46 2.98
CA ILE A 16 5.03 16.04 4.24
C ILE A 16 5.74 16.75 5.40
N PRO A 17 5.03 17.51 6.25
CA PRO A 17 5.62 18.11 7.44
C PRO A 17 6.29 17.08 8.35
N LEU A 18 7.48 17.41 8.88
CA LEU A 18 8.29 16.49 9.69
C LEU A 18 7.54 15.88 10.88
N LYS A 19 6.65 16.65 11.52
CA LYS A 19 5.82 16.16 12.62
C LYS A 19 4.91 15.00 12.17
N PHE A 20 4.22 15.15 11.04
CA PHE A 20 3.33 14.11 10.52
C PHE A 20 4.10 12.89 10.05
N PHE A 21 5.25 13.10 9.41
CA PHE A 21 6.16 12.02 9.01
C PHE A 21 6.53 11.13 10.20
N ARG A 22 6.92 11.74 11.33
CA ARG A 22 7.27 11.01 12.56
C ARG A 22 6.06 10.40 13.26
N GLN A 23 4.95 11.14 13.34
CA GLN A 23 3.75 10.70 14.06
C GLN A 23 3.09 9.49 13.39
N VAL A 24 3.05 9.48 12.06
CA VAL A 24 2.49 8.36 11.29
C VAL A 24 3.52 7.24 11.09
N GLY A 25 4.81 7.51 11.30
CA GLY A 25 5.89 6.54 11.15
C GLY A 25 6.19 6.21 9.68
N LEU A 26 6.16 7.22 8.81
CA LEU A 26 6.45 7.03 7.39
C LEU A 26 7.94 6.70 7.18
N GLY A 27 8.22 5.87 6.18
CA GLY A 27 9.56 5.49 5.77
C GLY A 27 10.00 6.15 4.46
N LYS A 28 10.98 5.54 3.80
CA LYS A 28 11.43 5.94 2.45
C LYS A 28 10.35 5.65 1.39
N GLU A 29 9.57 4.60 1.62
CA GLU A 29 8.47 4.15 0.76
C GLU A 29 7.18 4.12 1.59
N VAL A 30 6.07 4.41 0.93
CA VAL A 30 4.75 4.54 1.53
C VAL A 30 3.72 3.95 0.60
N GLU A 31 2.65 3.41 1.17
CA GLU A 31 1.48 3.03 0.40
C GLU A 31 0.58 4.26 0.24
N CYS A 32 0.07 4.46 -0.97
CA CYS A 32 -0.75 5.60 -1.35
C CYS A 32 -1.95 5.12 -2.16
N PHE A 33 -3.15 5.40 -1.66
CA PHE A 33 -4.40 5.01 -2.33
C PHE A 33 -5.47 6.08 -2.14
N VAL A 34 -6.51 6.02 -2.98
CA VAL A 34 -7.64 6.95 -2.91
C VAL A 34 -8.78 6.28 -2.16
N GLN A 35 -9.29 6.95 -1.13
CA GLN A 35 -10.46 6.51 -0.38
C GLN A 35 -11.32 7.73 -0.03
N ASP A 36 -12.63 7.66 -0.32
CA ASP A 36 -13.60 8.71 0.02
C ASP A 36 -13.20 10.12 -0.49
N GLY A 37 -12.63 10.18 -1.70
CA GLY A 37 -12.15 11.43 -2.31
C GLY A 37 -10.88 12.01 -1.67
N CYS A 38 -10.25 11.27 -0.75
CA CYS A 38 -9.01 11.65 -0.08
C CYS A 38 -7.84 10.78 -0.58
N ILE A 39 -6.65 11.36 -0.66
CA ILE A 39 -5.40 10.59 -0.79
C ILE A 39 -5.00 10.15 0.61
N VAL A 40 -5.00 8.84 0.84
CA VAL A 40 -4.55 8.23 2.08
C VAL A 40 -3.11 7.76 1.88
N ILE A 41 -2.19 8.29 2.69
CA ILE A 41 -0.79 7.87 2.71
C ILE A 41 -0.54 7.20 4.05
N ARG A 42 -0.12 5.94 4.01
CA ARG A 42 0.24 5.18 5.22
C ARG A 42 1.61 4.53 5.06
N PRO A 43 2.30 4.21 6.17
CA PRO A 43 3.56 3.48 6.10
C PRO A 43 3.31 2.19 5.33
N LEU A 44 4.24 1.83 4.43
CA LEU A 44 4.22 0.51 3.83
C LEU A 44 4.45 -0.48 4.94
N ARG A 45 3.39 -1.13 5.42
CA ARG A 45 3.53 -2.22 6.36
C ARG A 45 4.12 -3.37 5.57
N SER A 46 5.23 -3.90 6.07
CA SER A 46 5.59 -5.26 5.74
C SER A 46 4.52 -6.12 6.44
N ASP A 47 3.39 -6.37 5.77
CA ASP A 47 2.39 -7.36 6.22
C ASP A 47 3.03 -8.73 6.47
N ASP A 48 4.29 -8.88 6.07
CA ASP A 48 5.25 -9.88 6.53
C ASP A 48 5.09 -10.28 8.00
N GLU A 49 4.97 -9.41 9.01
CA GLU A 49 5.03 -9.91 10.40
C GLU A 49 3.81 -10.74 10.81
N GLN A 50 2.60 -10.24 10.57
CA GLN A 50 1.38 -10.99 10.91
C GLN A 50 1.24 -12.23 10.04
N LEU A 51 1.48 -12.09 8.73
CA LEU A 51 1.45 -13.21 7.78
C LEU A 51 2.54 -14.26 8.10
N THR A 52 3.71 -13.83 8.55
CA THR A 52 4.80 -14.72 8.99
C THR A 52 4.36 -15.57 10.18
N VAL A 53 3.71 -14.96 11.18
CA VAL A 53 3.23 -15.68 12.36
C VAL A 53 2.19 -16.74 11.97
N ASP A 54 1.27 -16.41 11.06
CA ASP A 54 0.23 -17.34 10.63
C ASP A 54 0.79 -18.48 9.76
N ILE A 55 1.70 -18.20 8.83
CA ILE A 55 2.43 -19.24 8.06
C ILE A 55 3.18 -20.17 9.02
N LEU A 56 3.83 -19.62 10.05
CA LEU A 56 4.58 -20.42 11.02
C LEU A 56 3.64 -21.33 11.83
N ARG A 57 2.49 -20.81 12.27
CA ARG A 57 1.47 -21.59 12.99
C ARG A 57 0.96 -22.75 12.15
N ASP A 58 0.67 -22.52 10.88
CA ASP A 58 0.19 -23.55 9.97
C ASP A 58 1.22 -24.66 9.76
N LEU A 59 2.50 -24.30 9.63
CA LEU A 59 3.57 -25.28 9.44
C LEU A 59 3.85 -26.08 10.71
N VAL A 60 3.78 -25.45 11.88
CA VAL A 60 3.87 -26.16 13.17
C VAL A 60 2.67 -27.09 13.37
N ALA A 61 1.47 -26.67 13.00
CA ALA A 61 0.26 -27.50 13.06
C ALA A 61 0.34 -28.72 12.10
N GLN A 62 1.03 -28.57 10.97
CA GLN A 62 1.34 -29.68 10.05
C GLN A 62 2.44 -30.62 10.58
N GLY A 63 3.03 -30.32 11.75
CA GLY A 63 4.01 -31.16 12.42
C GLY A 63 5.46 -30.93 11.97
N TYR A 64 5.73 -29.91 11.14
CA TYR A 64 7.09 -29.57 10.74
C TYR A 64 7.90 -29.01 11.90
N GLN A 65 9.15 -29.46 12.05
CA GLN A 65 10.05 -29.05 13.13
C GLN A 65 11.49 -28.88 12.62
N GLY A 66 12.33 -28.19 13.41
CA GLY A 66 13.76 -28.02 13.13
C GLY A 66 14.04 -27.40 11.75
N GLU A 67 15.06 -27.91 11.05
CA GLU A 67 15.46 -27.43 9.73
C GLU A 67 14.38 -27.60 8.65
N GLU A 68 13.50 -28.59 8.79
CA GLU A 68 12.42 -28.81 7.83
C GLU A 68 11.37 -27.69 7.90
N LEU A 69 11.07 -27.21 9.12
CA LEU A 69 10.20 -26.06 9.34
C LEU A 69 10.76 -24.81 8.69
N VAL A 70 12.06 -24.56 8.84
CA VAL A 70 12.75 -23.39 8.25
C VAL A 70 12.67 -23.43 6.73
N ARG A 71 12.93 -24.59 6.13
CA ARG A 71 12.83 -24.76 4.67
C ARG A 71 11.41 -24.50 4.16
N LYS A 72 10.41 -25.11 4.79
CA LYS A 72 9.00 -24.94 4.40
C LYS A 72 8.48 -23.53 4.61
N PHE A 73 8.92 -22.88 5.68
CA PHE A 73 8.59 -21.49 5.98
C PHE A 73 9.11 -20.54 4.89
N SER A 74 10.36 -20.72 4.46
CA SER A 74 10.95 -19.94 3.38
C SER A 74 10.19 -20.11 2.05
N GLU A 75 9.85 -21.36 1.69
CA GLU A 75 9.05 -21.67 0.49
C GLU A 75 7.65 -21.04 0.53
N ALA A 76 6.96 -21.15 1.67
CA ALA A 76 5.62 -20.63 1.85
C ALA A 76 5.59 -19.09 1.78
N ARG A 77 6.53 -18.43 2.49
CA ARG A 77 6.66 -16.96 2.49
C ARG A 77 6.94 -16.42 1.09
N ALA A 78 7.80 -17.08 0.32
CA ALA A 78 8.09 -16.67 -1.06
C ALA A 78 6.85 -16.74 -1.97
N LYS A 79 6.04 -17.81 -1.87
CA LYS A 79 4.81 -17.97 -2.65
C LYS A 79 3.75 -16.92 -2.30
N VAL A 80 3.57 -16.66 -1.01
CA VAL A 80 2.61 -15.65 -0.51
C VAL A 80 2.99 -14.26 -1.01
N LYS A 81 4.27 -13.90 -0.94
CA LYS A 81 4.77 -12.63 -1.49
C LYS A 81 4.44 -12.47 -2.97
N THR A 82 4.67 -13.50 -3.79
CA THR A 82 4.35 -13.47 -5.23
C THR A 82 2.85 -13.37 -5.49
N ALA A 83 2.00 -14.03 -4.69
CA ALA A 83 0.55 -13.96 -4.86
C ALA A 83 -0.01 -12.57 -4.55
N ILE A 84 0.47 -11.92 -3.48
CA ILE A 84 0.05 -10.56 -3.10
C ILE A 84 0.41 -9.54 -4.20
N SER A 85 1.61 -9.64 -4.77
CA SER A 85 2.01 -8.78 -5.88
C SER A 85 1.08 -8.91 -7.10
N ARG A 86 0.68 -10.13 -7.46
CA ARG A 86 -0.23 -10.37 -8.60
C ARG A 86 -1.65 -9.86 -8.36
N VAL A 87 -2.19 -10.05 -7.15
CA VAL A 87 -3.52 -9.54 -6.78
C VAL A 87 -3.55 -7.99 -6.80
N SER A 88 -2.43 -7.35 -6.47
CA SER A 88 -2.31 -5.89 -6.54
C SER A 88 -2.29 -5.40 -7.99
N ASP A 89 -1.61 -6.10 -8.89
CA ASP A 89 -1.59 -5.77 -10.33
C ASP A 89 -2.97 -5.98 -11.00
N ASP A 90 -3.70 -7.04 -10.65
CA ASP A 90 -5.03 -7.35 -11.24
C ASP A 90 -6.13 -6.36 -10.79
N ALA A 91 -5.98 -5.77 -9.60
CA ALA A 91 -6.92 -4.77 -9.07
C ALA A 91 -6.85 -3.43 -9.85
N ASP A 92 -5.67 -3.08 -10.37
CA ASP A 92 -5.49 -1.88 -11.19
C ASP A 92 -6.10 -2.03 -12.60
N GLU A 93 -6.07 -3.24 -13.18
CA GLU A 93 -6.69 -3.48 -14.50
C GLU A 93 -8.23 -3.46 -14.48
N SER A 94 -8.85 -3.77 -13.34
CA SER A 94 -10.31 -3.81 -13.21
C SER A 94 -10.96 -2.45 -12.97
N SER A 95 -10.20 -1.38 -12.70
CA SER A 95 -10.73 -0.03 -12.49
C SER A 95 -10.83 0.82 -13.77
N GLY A 96 -10.62 0.22 -14.96
CA GLY A 96 -10.87 0.82 -16.29
C GLY A 96 -12.35 0.99 -16.65
N GLY A 97 -13.23 1.22 -15.66
CA GLY A 97 -14.67 1.38 -15.83
C GLY A 97 -15.07 2.77 -16.33
N LYS A 98 -15.00 2.95 -17.65
CA LYS A 98 -15.49 4.12 -18.40
C LYS A 98 -16.90 4.54 -17.97
N ARG A 99 -17.03 5.68 -17.28
CA ARG A 99 -18.30 6.43 -17.20
C ARG A 99 -18.16 7.79 -17.87
N ARG A 100 -18.71 7.87 -19.09
CA ARG A 100 -19.04 9.10 -19.80
C ARG A 100 -20.06 9.87 -18.95
N GLY A 101 -19.67 11.05 -18.47
CA GLY A 101 -20.56 12.06 -17.89
C GLY A 101 -20.30 13.39 -18.56
N THR A 102 -21.26 13.83 -19.37
CA THR A 102 -21.21 15.01 -20.22
C THR A 102 -21.31 16.32 -19.42
N ALA A 103 -20.33 17.21 -19.66
CA ALA A 103 -20.35 18.67 -19.77
C ALA A 103 -20.62 19.63 -18.57
N ARG A 104 -19.87 20.75 -18.67
CA ARG A 104 -20.01 22.12 -18.11
C ARG A 104 -19.31 22.31 -16.74
N SER A 105 -18.36 23.22 -16.54
CA SER A 105 -18.03 24.48 -17.24
C SER A 105 -16.57 24.89 -17.01
N ASN A 106 -15.93 25.33 -18.09
CA ASN A 106 -14.94 26.41 -18.22
C ASN A 106 -14.24 26.96 -16.95
N VAL A 107 -12.95 26.66 -16.76
CA VAL A 107 -11.97 27.63 -16.24
C VAL A 107 -10.65 27.47 -16.99
N LEU A 108 -10.51 28.38 -17.95
CA LEU A 108 -9.31 29.02 -18.48
C LEU A 108 -8.03 28.82 -17.63
N TRP A 109 -7.03 28.14 -18.18
CA TRP A 109 -5.63 28.29 -17.77
C TRP A 109 -4.85 28.82 -18.97
N LYS A 110 -4.32 30.04 -18.83
CA LYS A 110 -3.38 30.64 -19.78
C LYS A 110 -2.03 30.74 -19.08
N GLU A 111 -1.07 30.04 -19.68
CA GLU A 111 0.40 30.11 -19.61
C GLU A 111 1.11 29.84 -18.26
#